data_AF-A0A7R9LLV0-F1
#
_entry.id   AF-A0A7R9LLV0-F1
#
_cell.length_a   1.000
_cell.length_b   1.000
_cell.length_c   1.000
_cell.angle_alpha   90.00
_cell.angle_beta   90.00
_cell.angle_gamma   90.00
#
_symmetry.space_group_name_H-M   'P 1'
#
loop_
_entity.id
_entity.type
_entity.pdbx_description
1 polymer ?
#
loop_
_entity_poly.entity_id
_entity_poly.type
_entity_poly.pdbx_seq_one_letter_code
_entity_poly.pdbx_strand_id
1 'polypeptide(L)'
;MYALTKDPDFYNFESDDNYKKWKKTFLASLEQIQQKVHSGLTAKQDALLYVEGLILRLLSQLINNQRITVADVEERVKRLFPYPLDRWATNKANETLAILKNIKKHKSLTPDQMPICMPVERLNQLLQKEVFNHKVDIQCTQYIVVILEYIAADIFQLAGHYVKNIRHDVITCQDIKVAMCADKVLMDMFYPDDDVSLNSNVNEDLCEQKRRTSVTYDEVVKDLIHEEKQFIRDLNLIIKVFRDPFRKLLAPKELDKLFFNIDDIYDFSVNFLGSIEDALEVAEDSCPPSIGSCFEELAECAEFDVYERYILDVNQSSTTGGNGRGNDKLQSLLADPSTVMSLSTTGHGMLPAFRYVLPKLLIGPVYHCFSYFKYIELFKDLTTSDEDKESFEQAEGLLAPLKNNLERVCKRNAKPGEGYLRLYGRTNRAQALTKMSELQRSIDGWEGKDIGQFCNEFVMDGPLGKLSGTGTRSGRLTERHVFLFDGLMVLCKPNNKRSSMTVAVTGKLFKDLTTSDEDKESFEQAEGLLAPLKNNLERVCKRNAKPD
;
A
#
# COMPACT_ATOMS: atom_id res chain seq x y z
N MET A 1 -28.67 -25.21 0.76
CA MET A 1 -28.77 -26.01 2.00
C MET A 1 -27.44 -26.74 2.22
N TYR A 2 -26.39 -26.01 2.60
CA TYR A 2 -25.12 -26.59 3.04
C TYR A 2 -24.76 -25.93 4.37
N ALA A 3 -24.74 -26.76 5.40
CA ALA A 3 -24.47 -26.41 6.78
C ALA A 3 -22.97 -26.14 6.93
N LEU A 4 -22.62 -24.91 7.30
CA LEU A 4 -21.33 -24.61 7.92
C LEU A 4 -21.29 -25.37 9.25
N THR A 5 -20.31 -26.25 9.38
CA THR A 5 -20.00 -27.03 10.56
C THR A 5 -19.76 -26.08 11.74
N LYS A 6 -20.72 -26.05 12.67
CA LYS A 6 -20.59 -25.47 14.00
C LYS A 6 -19.57 -26.29 14.79
N ASP A 7 -18.45 -25.69 15.18
CA ASP A 7 -17.64 -26.24 16.25
C ASP A 7 -18.38 -26.06 17.59
N PRO A 8 -18.60 -27.11 18.40
CA PRO A 8 -19.53 -27.07 19.53
C PRO A 8 -19.00 -26.43 20.83
N ASP A 9 -17.74 -26.01 20.89
CA ASP A 9 -17.05 -25.68 22.16
C ASP A 9 -16.78 -24.19 22.42
N PHE A 10 -17.33 -23.26 21.61
CA PHE A 10 -16.99 -21.83 21.69
C PHE A 10 -18.18 -20.92 22.02
N TYR A 11 -17.97 -19.94 22.91
CA TYR A 11 -18.99 -18.94 23.24
C TYR A 11 -19.16 -17.97 22.07
N ASN A 12 -20.24 -18.15 21.32
CA ASN A 12 -20.57 -17.29 20.19
C ASN A 12 -21.23 -15.98 20.67
N PHE A 13 -20.48 -14.88 20.58
CA PHE A 13 -20.97 -13.52 20.91
C PHE A 13 -21.99 -12.99 19.89
N GLU A 14 -22.08 -13.61 18.70
CA GLU A 14 -23.00 -13.26 17.60
C GLU A 14 -24.32 -14.05 17.63
N SER A 15 -24.48 -14.99 18.57
CA SER A 15 -25.77 -15.66 18.81
C SER A 15 -26.81 -14.64 19.31
N ASP A 16 -28.02 -14.63 18.73
CA ASP A 16 -29.11 -13.70 19.08
C ASP A 16 -29.43 -13.63 20.59
N ASP A 17 -29.23 -14.73 21.31
CA ASP A 17 -29.45 -14.81 22.77
C ASP A 17 -28.30 -14.18 23.58
N ASN A 18 -27.08 -14.24 23.08
CA ASN A 18 -25.89 -13.66 23.72
C ASN A 18 -25.72 -12.19 23.34
N TYR A 19 -26.00 -11.83 22.10
CA TYR A 19 -25.96 -10.45 21.60
C TYR A 19 -26.79 -9.51 22.48
N LYS A 20 -27.97 -9.94 22.93
CA LYS A 20 -28.83 -9.16 23.86
C LYS A 20 -28.21 -8.92 25.24
N LYS A 21 -27.32 -9.82 25.70
CA LYS A 21 -26.66 -9.71 27.01
C LYS A 21 -25.41 -8.83 26.97
N TRP A 22 -24.71 -8.81 25.84
CA TRP A 22 -23.43 -8.10 25.67
C TRP A 22 -23.57 -6.72 25.01
N LYS A 23 -24.60 -6.50 24.18
CA LYS A 23 -24.86 -5.21 23.52
C LYS A 23 -25.10 -4.09 24.53
N LYS A 24 -24.55 -2.90 24.26
CA LYS A 24 -24.59 -1.70 25.11
C LYS A 24 -23.85 -1.84 26.45
N THR A 25 -23.02 -2.86 26.62
CA THR A 25 -22.23 -3.03 27.85
C THR A 25 -21.04 -2.07 27.86
N PHE A 26 -20.45 -1.79 26.70
CA PHE A 26 -19.26 -0.98 26.58
C PHE A 26 -19.51 0.43 26.03
N LEU A 27 -20.70 0.72 25.50
CA LEU A 27 -21.02 2.02 24.89
C LEU A 27 -20.66 3.24 25.74
N ALA A 28 -21.07 3.27 27.01
CA ALA A 28 -20.77 4.40 27.90
C ALA A 28 -19.26 4.56 28.15
N SER A 29 -18.52 3.44 28.20
CA SER A 29 -17.07 3.44 28.36
C SER A 29 -16.35 3.82 27.05
N LEU A 30 -16.86 3.39 25.90
CA LEU A 30 -16.34 3.74 24.57
C LEU A 30 -16.51 5.24 24.28
N GLU A 31 -17.64 5.81 24.69
CA GLU A 31 -17.88 7.26 24.61
C GLU A 31 -16.87 8.04 25.46
N GLN A 32 -16.60 7.59 26.69
CA GLN A 32 -15.56 8.18 27.55
C GLN A 32 -14.15 8.03 26.95
N ILE A 33 -13.82 6.87 26.35
CA ILE A 33 -12.53 6.65 25.68
C ILE A 33 -12.40 7.60 24.48
N GLN A 34 -13.44 7.74 23.68
CA GLN A 34 -13.44 8.64 22.53
C GLN A 34 -13.23 10.10 22.97
N GLN A 35 -13.91 10.55 24.03
CA GLN A 35 -13.73 11.90 24.59
C GLN A 35 -12.32 12.11 25.16
N LYS A 36 -11.69 11.08 25.75
CA LYS A 36 -10.29 11.13 26.22
C LYS A 36 -9.29 11.24 25.08
N VAL A 37 -9.52 10.57 23.95
CA VAL A 37 -8.63 10.59 22.78
C VAL A 37 -8.81 11.88 21.96
N HIS A 38 -10.05 12.31 21.76
CA HIS A 38 -10.39 13.52 21.01
C HIS A 38 -11.54 14.27 21.69
N SER A 39 -11.19 15.25 22.52
CA SER A 39 -12.15 16.11 23.23
C SER A 39 -13.00 17.02 22.34
N GLY A 40 -12.55 17.24 21.09
CA GLY A 40 -13.23 18.11 20.11
C GLY A 40 -14.10 17.38 19.09
N LEU A 41 -14.17 16.04 19.12
CA LEU A 41 -14.99 15.26 18.20
C LEU A 41 -16.11 14.55 18.95
N THR A 42 -17.22 14.27 18.28
CA THR A 42 -18.32 13.46 18.83
C THR A 42 -18.52 12.20 18.00
N ALA A 43 -18.56 11.02 18.62
CA ALA A 43 -18.88 9.78 17.92
C ALA A 43 -20.39 9.53 17.90
N LYS A 44 -20.94 9.20 16.71
CA LYS A 44 -22.33 8.77 16.61
C LYS A 44 -22.55 7.41 17.24
N GLN A 45 -23.80 7.15 17.64
CA GLN A 45 -24.21 5.91 18.29
C GLN A 45 -23.92 4.65 17.45
N ASP A 46 -24.08 4.73 16.13
CA ASP A 46 -23.77 3.65 15.18
C ASP A 46 -22.27 3.33 15.12
N ALA A 47 -21.43 4.36 15.18
CA ALA A 47 -19.97 4.24 15.25
C ALA A 47 -19.54 3.52 16.54
N LEU A 48 -20.11 3.92 17.69
CA LEU A 48 -19.85 3.29 18.99
C LEU A 48 -20.30 1.82 19.01
N LEU A 49 -21.46 1.51 18.41
CA LEU A 49 -21.96 0.13 18.29
C LEU A 49 -21.07 -0.74 17.40
N TYR A 50 -20.52 -0.19 16.32
CA TYR A 50 -19.60 -0.90 15.45
C TYR A 50 -18.28 -1.23 16.17
N VAL A 51 -17.70 -0.27 16.89
CA VAL A 51 -16.50 -0.51 17.71
C VAL A 51 -16.78 -1.51 18.83
N GLU A 52 -17.95 -1.44 19.49
CA GLU A 52 -18.36 -2.45 20.48
C GLU A 52 -18.35 -3.87 19.88
N GLY A 53 -18.81 -4.04 18.65
CA GLY A 53 -18.75 -5.31 17.92
C GLY A 53 -17.32 -5.82 17.71
N LEU A 54 -16.41 -4.95 17.28
CA LEU A 54 -14.99 -5.28 17.09
C LEU A 54 -14.33 -5.69 18.41
N ILE A 55 -14.57 -4.94 19.49
CA ILE A 55 -14.03 -5.23 20.81
C ILE A 55 -14.55 -6.57 21.36
N LEU A 56 -15.82 -6.92 21.12
CA LEU A 56 -16.36 -8.23 21.47
C LEU A 56 -15.75 -9.37 20.64
N ARG A 57 -15.49 -9.13 19.35
CA ARG A 57 -14.77 -10.09 18.49
C ARG A 57 -13.36 -10.34 19.02
N LEU A 58 -12.63 -9.29 19.37
CA LEU A 58 -11.30 -9.40 19.97
C LEU A 58 -11.34 -10.14 21.31
N LEU A 59 -12.32 -9.81 22.16
CA LEU A 59 -12.54 -10.48 23.44
C LEU A 59 -12.72 -12.00 23.23
N SER A 60 -13.48 -12.42 22.21
CA SER A 60 -13.67 -13.83 21.89
C SER A 60 -12.36 -14.55 21.55
N GLN A 61 -11.48 -13.91 20.77
CA GLN A 61 -10.19 -14.47 20.38
C GLN A 61 -9.22 -14.58 21.56
N LEU A 62 -9.26 -13.61 22.50
CA LEU A 62 -8.43 -13.63 23.70
C LEU A 62 -8.86 -14.72 24.71
N ILE A 63 -10.13 -15.13 24.69
CA ILE A 63 -10.77 -15.96 25.72
C ILE A 63 -10.88 -17.46 25.39
N ASN A 64 -10.40 -17.86 24.22
CA ASN A 64 -10.37 -19.21 23.64
C ASN A 64 -9.75 -20.41 24.45
N ASN A 65 -9.86 -20.51 25.79
CA ASN A 65 -9.37 -21.66 26.59
C ASN A 65 -10.18 -21.84 27.89
N GLN A 66 -10.40 -23.08 28.35
CA GLN A 66 -11.15 -23.43 29.58
C GLN A 66 -10.57 -22.84 30.89
N ARG A 67 -9.35 -22.30 30.91
CA ARG A 67 -8.77 -21.54 32.02
C ARG A 67 -8.00 -20.35 31.45
N ILE A 68 -8.19 -19.16 32.03
CA ILE A 68 -7.46 -17.96 31.62
C ILE A 68 -6.55 -17.50 32.77
N THR A 69 -5.24 -17.48 32.53
CA THR A 69 -4.27 -16.73 33.35
C THR A 69 -3.73 -15.51 32.59
N VAL A 70 -3.08 -14.58 33.30
CA VAL A 70 -2.44 -13.39 32.66
C VAL A 70 -1.39 -13.81 31.63
N ALA A 71 -0.59 -14.84 31.92
CA ALA A 71 0.45 -15.34 31.02
C ALA A 71 -0.16 -15.92 29.73
N ASP A 72 -1.27 -16.65 29.82
CA ASP A 72 -1.97 -17.20 28.66
C ASP A 72 -2.51 -16.09 27.75
N VAL A 73 -3.03 -15.00 28.34
CA VAL A 73 -3.49 -13.83 27.59
C VAL A 73 -2.31 -13.10 26.93
N GLU A 74 -1.18 -12.94 27.63
CA GLU A 74 0.05 -12.36 27.07
C GLU A 74 0.58 -13.13 25.86
N GLU A 75 0.64 -14.46 25.95
CA GLU A 75 1.07 -15.31 24.86
C GLU A 75 0.13 -15.20 23.66
N ARG A 76 -1.18 -15.11 23.90
CA ARG A 76 -2.19 -14.92 22.85
C ARG A 76 -2.08 -13.56 22.18
N VAL A 77 -1.87 -12.49 22.94
CA VAL A 77 -1.63 -11.16 22.36
C VAL A 77 -0.42 -11.20 21.43
N LYS A 78 0.69 -11.81 21.86
CA LYS A 78 1.89 -11.97 21.02
C LYS A 78 1.66 -12.78 19.74
N ARG A 79 0.69 -13.69 19.74
CA ARG A 79 0.35 -14.51 18.58
C ARG A 79 -0.68 -13.87 17.65
N LEU A 80 -1.67 -13.16 18.22
CA LEU A 80 -2.80 -12.58 17.50
C LEU A 80 -2.52 -11.17 16.98
N PHE A 81 -1.70 -10.39 17.68
CA PHE A 81 -1.48 -8.98 17.36
C PHE A 81 -0.24 -8.86 16.47
N PRO A 82 -0.31 -8.14 15.34
CA PRO A 82 0.87 -7.92 14.50
C PRO A 82 1.92 -7.05 15.22
N TYR A 83 3.20 -7.23 14.88
CA TYR A 83 4.27 -6.40 15.39
C TYR A 83 4.19 -4.97 14.81
N PRO A 84 4.34 -3.88 15.61
CA PRO A 84 4.74 -3.84 17.03
C PRO A 84 3.57 -3.70 18.04
N LEU A 85 2.32 -3.86 17.59
CA LEU A 85 1.13 -3.66 18.41
C LEU A 85 1.07 -4.63 19.61
N ASP A 86 1.53 -5.86 19.41
CA ASP A 86 1.70 -6.87 20.46
C ASP A 86 2.51 -6.37 21.68
N ARG A 87 3.66 -5.74 21.43
CA ARG A 87 4.56 -5.21 22.46
C ARG A 87 3.98 -3.97 23.12
N TRP A 88 3.40 -3.06 22.35
CA TRP A 88 2.80 -1.86 22.92
C TRP A 88 1.60 -2.20 23.80
N ALA A 89 0.72 -3.10 23.35
CA ALA A 89 -0.44 -3.54 24.13
C ALA A 89 -0.03 -4.25 25.43
N THR A 90 0.93 -5.17 25.37
CA THR A 90 1.41 -5.89 26.57
C THR A 90 2.16 -4.98 27.55
N ASN A 91 2.99 -4.06 27.08
CA ASN A 91 3.67 -3.08 27.94
C ASN A 91 2.65 -2.16 28.62
N LYS A 92 1.68 -1.64 27.87
CA LYS A 92 0.63 -0.76 28.39
C LYS A 92 -0.25 -1.46 29.43
N ALA A 93 -0.57 -2.73 29.20
CA ALA A 93 -1.32 -3.54 30.15
C ALA A 93 -0.54 -3.78 31.45
N ASN A 94 0.75 -4.08 31.36
CA ASN A 94 1.62 -4.29 32.53
C ASN A 94 1.87 -3.01 33.34
N GLU A 95 2.08 -1.87 32.68
CA GLU A 95 2.20 -0.56 33.33
C GLU A 95 0.91 -0.19 34.09
N THR A 96 -0.24 -0.34 33.44
CA THR A 96 -1.54 -0.02 34.05
C THR A 96 -1.84 -0.93 35.25
N LEU A 97 -1.50 -2.22 35.18
CA LEU A 97 -1.63 -3.12 36.33
C LEU A 97 -0.68 -2.76 37.48
N ALA A 98 0.54 -2.32 37.19
CA ALA A 98 1.47 -1.86 38.22
C ALA A 98 0.94 -0.60 38.92
N ILE A 99 0.36 0.33 38.16
CA ILE A 99 -0.31 1.52 38.68
C ILE A 99 -1.49 1.13 39.58
N LEU A 100 -2.35 0.19 39.15
CA LEU A 100 -3.49 -0.29 39.93
C LEU A 100 -3.09 -1.01 41.23
N LYS A 101 -1.96 -1.72 41.25
CA LYS A 101 -1.41 -2.33 42.48
C LYS A 101 -0.94 -1.26 43.48
N ASN A 102 -0.43 -0.14 43.00
CA ASN A 102 0.03 0.97 43.83
C ASN A 102 -1.13 1.87 44.32
N ILE A 103 -2.18 2.05 43.51
CA ILE A 103 -3.37 2.82 43.88
C ILE A 103 -4.13 2.20 45.06
N LYS A 104 -4.16 0.86 45.18
CA LYS A 104 -4.75 0.18 46.34
C LYS A 104 -4.09 0.55 47.69
N LYS A 105 -2.90 1.17 47.68
CA LYS A 105 -2.23 1.70 48.88
C LYS A 105 -2.56 3.16 49.19
N HIS A 106 -3.16 3.94 48.28
CA HIS A 106 -3.53 5.34 48.50
C HIS A 106 -4.97 5.63 48.04
N LYS A 107 -5.87 5.76 49.02
CA LYS A 107 -7.27 6.15 48.85
C LYS A 107 -7.32 7.63 48.42
N SER A 108 -7.52 7.90 47.12
CA SER A 108 -8.20 9.09 46.56
C SER A 108 -7.79 9.30 45.10
N LEU A 109 -8.57 8.78 44.14
CA LEU A 109 -8.55 9.23 42.74
C LEU A 109 -10.00 9.53 42.36
N THR A 110 -10.23 10.65 41.66
CA THR A 110 -11.54 11.00 41.11
C THR A 110 -11.90 10.08 39.94
N PRO A 111 -13.19 9.96 39.55
CA PRO A 111 -13.61 9.09 38.43
C PRO A 111 -12.86 9.38 37.12
N ASP A 112 -12.50 10.64 36.88
CA ASP A 112 -11.73 11.08 35.71
C ASP A 112 -10.25 10.66 35.74
N GLN A 113 -9.72 10.31 36.91
CA GLN A 113 -8.33 9.89 37.12
C GLN A 113 -8.17 8.36 37.19
N MET A 114 -9.26 7.59 37.02
CA MET A 114 -9.14 6.13 36.95
C MET A 114 -8.46 5.71 35.63
N PRO A 115 -7.46 4.81 35.70
CA PRO A 115 -6.69 4.40 34.52
C PRO A 115 -7.42 3.37 33.63
N ILE A 116 -8.64 2.97 34.00
CA ILE A 116 -9.50 2.07 33.21
C ILE A 116 -10.90 2.68 33.15
N CYS A 117 -11.42 2.90 31.94
CA CYS A 117 -12.77 3.39 31.66
C CYS A 117 -13.80 2.25 31.55
N MET A 118 -13.37 1.07 31.11
CA MET A 118 -14.23 -0.09 30.87
C MET A 118 -14.69 -0.79 32.17
N PRO A 119 -15.90 -1.39 32.23
CA PRO A 119 -16.50 -1.88 33.47
C PRO A 119 -15.96 -3.27 33.87
N VAL A 120 -14.81 -3.30 34.55
CA VAL A 120 -14.08 -4.51 34.95
C VAL A 120 -14.95 -5.51 35.73
N GLU A 121 -15.71 -5.04 36.71
CA GLU A 121 -16.53 -5.91 37.57
C GLU A 121 -17.69 -6.55 36.81
N ARG A 122 -18.34 -5.78 35.92
CA ARG A 122 -19.41 -6.27 35.07
C ARG A 122 -18.88 -7.29 34.06
N LEU A 123 -17.72 -7.03 33.45
CA LEU A 123 -17.07 -8.00 32.57
C LEU A 123 -16.69 -9.28 33.32
N ASN A 124 -16.11 -9.16 34.52
CA ASN A 124 -15.73 -10.33 35.33
C ASN A 124 -16.97 -11.20 35.66
N GLN A 125 -18.10 -10.58 36.02
CA GLN A 125 -19.35 -11.30 36.27
C GLN A 125 -19.91 -11.98 35.02
N LEU A 126 -19.84 -11.33 33.85
CA LEU A 126 -20.30 -11.91 32.59
C LEU A 126 -19.41 -13.08 32.15
N LEU A 127 -18.08 -12.95 32.27
CA LEU A 127 -17.15 -14.04 31.99
C LEU A 127 -17.38 -15.24 32.92
N GLN A 128 -17.62 -15.00 34.20
CA GLN A 128 -17.91 -16.06 35.18
C GLN A 128 -19.22 -16.80 34.90
N LYS A 129 -20.29 -16.07 34.55
CA LYS A 129 -21.66 -16.63 34.44
C LYS A 129 -21.99 -17.20 33.06
N GLU A 130 -21.43 -16.62 32.00
CA GLU A 130 -21.88 -16.91 30.63
C GLU A 130 -20.82 -17.67 29.82
N VAL A 131 -19.52 -17.42 30.08
CA VAL A 131 -18.43 -17.98 29.27
C VAL A 131 -17.76 -19.18 29.94
N PHE A 132 -17.42 -19.04 31.23
CA PHE A 132 -16.53 -19.99 31.92
C PHE A 132 -17.20 -20.92 32.93
N ASN A 133 -18.35 -20.52 33.47
CA ASN A 133 -19.03 -21.22 34.56
C ASN A 133 -18.14 -21.49 35.80
N HIS A 134 -17.04 -20.75 35.97
CA HIS A 134 -16.14 -20.82 37.12
C HIS A 134 -15.60 -19.42 37.50
N LYS A 135 -15.04 -19.29 38.70
CA LYS A 135 -14.46 -18.01 39.17
C LYS A 135 -13.20 -17.66 38.39
N VAL A 136 -13.24 -16.53 37.68
CA VAL A 136 -12.10 -15.95 36.95
C VAL A 136 -11.38 -14.95 37.86
N ASP A 137 -10.05 -15.02 37.91
CA ASP A 137 -9.24 -14.05 38.65
C ASP A 137 -9.47 -12.62 38.13
N ILE A 138 -9.75 -11.70 39.07
CA ILE A 138 -10.00 -10.30 38.78
C ILE A 138 -8.77 -9.63 38.15
N GLN A 139 -7.54 -10.05 38.50
CA GLN A 139 -6.33 -9.50 37.88
C GLN A 139 -6.22 -9.87 36.40
N CYS A 140 -6.65 -11.08 36.04
CA CYS A 140 -6.72 -11.52 34.65
C CYS A 140 -7.78 -10.73 33.87
N THR A 141 -8.96 -10.48 34.47
CA THR A 141 -9.97 -9.63 33.83
C THR A 141 -9.48 -8.18 33.68
N GLN A 142 -8.77 -7.63 34.66
CA GLN A 142 -8.15 -6.30 34.55
C GLN A 142 -7.17 -6.24 33.38
N TYR A 143 -6.35 -7.27 33.18
CA TYR A 143 -5.41 -7.33 32.07
C TYR A 143 -6.11 -7.31 30.71
N ILE A 144 -7.14 -8.15 30.52
CA ILE A 144 -7.93 -8.21 29.28
C ILE A 144 -8.59 -6.85 29.01
N VAL A 145 -9.20 -6.24 30.02
CA VAL A 145 -9.87 -4.94 29.87
C VAL A 145 -8.91 -3.85 29.38
N VAL A 146 -7.69 -3.80 29.92
CA VAL A 146 -6.71 -2.80 29.49
C VAL A 146 -6.32 -2.99 28.02
N ILE A 147 -6.18 -4.24 27.57
CA ILE A 147 -5.90 -4.53 26.16
C ILE A 147 -7.06 -4.07 25.27
N LEU A 148 -8.30 -4.40 25.65
CA LEU A 148 -9.48 -3.96 24.89
C LEU A 148 -9.61 -2.44 24.83
N GLU A 149 -9.34 -1.75 25.96
CA GLU A 149 -9.38 -0.30 26.04
C GLU A 149 -8.30 0.35 25.18
N TYR A 150 -7.09 -0.22 25.17
CA TYR A 150 -6.00 0.25 24.33
C TYR A 150 -6.36 0.17 22.84
N ILE A 151 -6.90 -0.97 22.39
CA ILE A 151 -7.30 -1.14 20.99
C ILE A 151 -8.50 -0.27 20.62
N ALA A 152 -9.47 -0.10 21.51
CA ALA A 152 -10.59 0.83 21.29
C ALA A 152 -10.08 2.27 21.13
N ALA A 153 -9.14 2.70 21.97
CA ALA A 153 -8.53 4.03 21.88
C ALA A 153 -7.77 4.22 20.57
N ASP A 154 -7.04 3.20 20.11
CA ASP A 154 -6.29 3.22 18.85
C ASP A 154 -7.23 3.35 17.63
N ILE A 155 -8.34 2.61 17.62
CA ILE A 155 -9.38 2.72 16.58
C ILE A 155 -9.96 4.15 16.55
N PHE A 156 -10.31 4.73 17.71
CA PHE A 156 -10.84 6.10 17.77
C PHE A 156 -9.80 7.15 17.42
N GLN A 157 -8.53 6.93 17.74
CA GLN A 157 -7.44 7.83 17.37
C GLN A 157 -7.26 7.85 15.86
N LEU A 158 -7.22 6.69 15.23
CA LEU A 158 -7.12 6.54 13.78
C LEU A 158 -8.33 7.20 13.08
N ALA A 159 -9.55 6.88 13.51
CA ALA A 159 -10.77 7.45 12.94
C ALA A 159 -10.86 8.97 13.16
N GLY A 160 -10.45 9.47 14.33
CA GLY A 160 -10.48 10.90 14.62
C GLY A 160 -9.43 11.70 13.85
N HIS A 161 -8.24 11.14 13.60
CA HIS A 161 -7.27 11.74 12.67
C HIS A 161 -7.84 11.81 11.24
N TYR A 162 -8.48 10.73 10.78
CA TYR A 162 -9.13 10.71 9.47
C TYR A 162 -10.23 11.80 9.35
N VAL A 163 -11.13 11.84 10.33
CA VAL A 163 -12.26 12.79 10.41
C VAL A 163 -11.79 14.25 10.48
N LYS A 164 -10.72 14.54 11.23
CA LYS A 164 -10.09 15.87 11.24
C LYS A 164 -9.49 16.27 9.90
N ASN A 165 -8.85 15.32 9.19
CA ASN A 165 -8.23 15.60 7.90
C ASN A 165 -9.27 15.94 6.82
N ILE A 166 -10.49 15.37 6.92
CA ILE A 166 -11.62 15.72 6.04
C ILE A 166 -12.47 16.88 6.58
N ARG A 167 -12.02 17.57 7.64
CA ARG A 167 -12.69 18.73 8.28
C ARG A 167 -14.12 18.44 8.76
N HIS A 168 -14.38 17.24 9.26
CA HIS A 168 -15.67 16.88 9.86
C HIS A 168 -15.55 16.84 11.40
N ASP A 169 -16.62 17.19 12.13
CA ASP A 169 -16.63 17.27 13.61
C ASP A 169 -17.25 16.03 14.28
N VAL A 170 -17.77 15.11 13.48
CA VAL A 170 -18.54 13.94 13.95
C VAL A 170 -17.97 12.66 13.35
N ILE A 171 -17.66 11.68 14.20
CA ILE A 171 -17.17 10.36 13.78
C ILE A 171 -18.37 9.46 13.48
N THR A 172 -18.52 9.02 12.23
CA THR A 172 -19.55 8.06 11.79
C THR A 172 -19.01 6.64 11.69
N CYS A 173 -19.90 5.65 11.62
CA CYS A 173 -19.49 4.25 11.42
C CYS A 173 -18.70 4.07 10.11
N GLN A 174 -19.05 4.81 9.06
CA GLN A 174 -18.37 4.73 7.78
C GLN A 174 -16.94 5.26 7.86
N ASP A 175 -16.71 6.33 8.62
CA ASP A 175 -15.38 6.90 8.82
C ASP A 175 -14.45 5.90 9.51
N ILE A 176 -14.97 5.18 10.51
CA ILE A 176 -14.21 4.12 11.19
C ILE A 176 -13.85 2.99 10.20
N LYS A 177 -14.79 2.56 9.35
CA LYS A 177 -14.53 1.53 8.33
C LYS A 177 -13.46 1.98 7.33
N VAL A 178 -13.55 3.20 6.82
CA VAL A 178 -12.58 3.74 5.86
C VAL A 178 -11.20 3.88 6.51
N ALA A 179 -11.15 4.42 7.74
CA ALA A 179 -9.92 4.60 8.49
C ALA A 179 -9.26 3.24 8.78
N MET A 180 -10.04 2.23 9.21
CA MET A 180 -9.54 0.87 9.38
C MET A 180 -9.01 0.29 8.06
N CYS A 181 -9.72 0.40 6.94
CA CYS A 181 -9.26 -0.09 5.64
C CYS A 181 -7.90 0.48 5.20
N ALA A 182 -7.55 1.68 5.66
CA ALA A 182 -6.24 2.29 5.40
C ALA A 182 -5.14 1.77 6.34
N ASP A 183 -5.49 1.22 7.50
CA ASP A 183 -4.56 0.68 8.48
C ASP A 183 -4.41 -0.85 8.34
N LYS A 184 -3.26 -1.27 7.81
CA LYS A 184 -2.98 -2.69 7.55
C LYS A 184 -2.91 -3.52 8.84
N VAL A 185 -2.51 -2.93 9.97
CA VAL A 185 -2.32 -3.66 11.23
C VAL A 185 -3.66 -4.01 11.86
N LEU A 186 -4.58 -3.04 11.94
CA LEU A 186 -5.92 -3.27 12.45
C LEU A 186 -6.77 -4.12 11.50
N MET A 187 -6.59 -3.98 10.17
CA MET A 187 -7.27 -4.84 9.21
C MET A 187 -6.85 -6.30 9.35
N ASP A 188 -5.55 -6.58 9.39
CA ASP A 188 -5.05 -7.94 9.56
C ASP A 188 -5.48 -8.55 10.91
N MET A 189 -5.59 -7.72 11.96
CA MET A 189 -6.01 -8.15 13.30
C MET A 189 -7.50 -8.54 13.38
N PHE A 190 -8.40 -7.74 12.80
CA PHE A 190 -9.85 -7.98 12.88
C PHE A 190 -10.40 -8.85 11.76
N TYR A 191 -9.70 -8.93 10.62
CA TYR A 191 -10.10 -9.70 9.44
C TYR A 191 -8.99 -10.68 8.96
N PRO A 192 -8.39 -11.53 9.83
CA PRO A 192 -7.31 -12.43 9.45
C PRO A 192 -7.76 -13.60 8.54
N ASP A 193 -9.02 -14.05 8.69
CA ASP A 193 -9.58 -15.24 8.02
C ASP A 193 -11.07 -15.06 7.65
N ASP A 194 -11.61 -13.83 7.66
CA ASP A 194 -12.91 -13.64 7.01
C ASP A 194 -12.67 -13.84 5.52
N ASP A 195 -13.00 -15.06 5.06
CA ASP A 195 -13.49 -15.35 3.74
C ASP A 195 -14.37 -14.19 3.30
N VAL A 196 -13.75 -13.20 2.66
CA VAL A 196 -14.40 -12.45 1.61
C VAL A 196 -14.44 -13.38 0.40
N SER A 197 -15.09 -14.54 0.58
CA SER A 197 -16.20 -14.86 -0.28
C SER A 197 -17.02 -13.59 -0.35
N LEU A 198 -16.77 -12.81 -1.40
CA LEU A 198 -17.68 -11.83 -1.94
C LEU A 198 -18.97 -12.60 -2.29
N ASN A 199 -19.72 -13.01 -1.26
CA ASN A 199 -21.08 -13.43 -1.40
C ASN A 199 -21.77 -12.22 -2.01
N SER A 200 -22.23 -12.46 -3.22
CA SER A 200 -22.82 -11.55 -4.20
C SER A 200 -24.04 -10.75 -3.72
N ASN A 201 -24.33 -10.71 -2.42
CA ASN A 201 -25.57 -10.17 -1.87
C ASN A 201 -25.37 -9.05 -0.84
N VAL A 202 -24.13 -8.78 -0.36
CA VAL A 202 -23.81 -7.50 0.33
C VAL A 202 -23.20 -6.50 -0.64
N ASN A 203 -22.86 -6.98 -1.84
CA ASN A 203 -22.50 -6.16 -2.99
C ASN A 203 -23.73 -5.67 -3.77
N GLU A 204 -24.98 -6.06 -3.53
CA GLU A 204 -26.09 -5.40 -4.24
C GLU A 204 -26.25 -3.94 -3.78
N ASP A 205 -26.20 -3.66 -2.48
CA ASP A 205 -26.29 -2.28 -1.97
C ASP A 205 -24.98 -1.47 -2.08
N LEU A 206 -23.83 -2.12 -2.32
CA LEU A 206 -22.56 -1.43 -2.62
C LEU A 206 -22.24 -1.39 -4.13
N CYS A 207 -22.89 -2.21 -4.97
CA CYS A 207 -22.77 -2.18 -6.43
C CYS A 207 -23.83 -1.28 -7.07
N GLU A 208 -24.92 -0.94 -6.39
CA GLU A 208 -25.86 0.07 -6.88
C GLU A 208 -25.28 1.49 -6.90
N GLN A 209 -24.15 1.78 -6.23
CA GLN A 209 -23.52 3.10 -6.25
C GLN A 209 -22.24 3.25 -7.11
N LYS A 210 -21.74 2.19 -7.78
CA LYS A 210 -20.63 2.35 -8.74
C LYS A 210 -20.74 1.52 -10.02
N ARG A 211 -21.97 1.31 -10.52
CA ARG A 211 -22.23 1.47 -11.97
C ARG A 211 -22.49 2.94 -12.31
N ARG A 212 -21.69 3.86 -11.78
CA ARG A 212 -21.59 5.20 -12.37
C ARG A 212 -20.73 5.03 -13.61
N THR A 213 -21.39 4.91 -14.75
CA THR A 213 -20.80 4.93 -16.10
C THR A 213 -20.25 6.32 -16.47
N SER A 214 -19.85 7.13 -15.49
CA SER A 214 -19.33 8.49 -15.70
C SER A 214 -18.30 8.79 -14.62
N VAL A 215 -17.02 8.82 -14.99
CA VAL A 215 -15.96 9.44 -14.19
C VAL A 215 -16.26 10.93 -14.16
N THR A 216 -16.24 11.58 -13.00
CA THR A 216 -16.52 13.02 -12.90
C THR A 216 -15.24 13.83 -13.06
N TYR A 217 -15.35 15.08 -13.54
CA TYR A 217 -14.22 15.99 -13.70
C TYR A 217 -13.39 16.11 -12.40
N ASP A 218 -14.03 16.34 -11.25
CA ASP A 218 -13.39 16.45 -9.93
C ASP A 218 -12.65 15.15 -9.50
N GLU A 219 -13.18 13.97 -9.84
CA GLU A 219 -12.49 12.71 -9.58
C GLU A 219 -11.19 12.61 -10.41
N VAL A 220 -11.23 12.99 -11.69
CA VAL A 220 -10.05 12.99 -12.57
C VAL A 220 -9.02 14.03 -12.12
N VAL A 221 -9.44 15.22 -11.66
CA VAL A 221 -8.52 16.24 -11.12
C VAL A 221 -7.78 15.70 -9.90
N LYS A 222 -8.48 15.04 -8.96
CA LYS A 222 -7.86 14.43 -7.78
C LYS A 222 -6.90 13.30 -8.16
N ASP A 223 -7.25 12.50 -9.15
CA ASP A 223 -6.39 11.44 -9.67
C ASP A 223 -5.12 12.03 -10.32
N LEU A 224 -5.24 13.11 -11.11
CA LEU A 224 -4.11 13.83 -11.70
C LEU A 224 -3.15 14.35 -10.61
N ILE A 225 -3.66 15.02 -9.57
CA ILE A 225 -2.82 15.53 -8.46
C ILE A 225 -2.09 14.39 -7.75
N HIS A 226 -2.78 13.27 -7.53
CA HIS A 226 -2.18 12.12 -6.87
C HIS A 226 -1.10 11.47 -7.75
N GLU A 227 -1.33 11.36 -9.05
CA GLU A 227 -0.35 10.87 -10.03
C GLU A 227 0.86 11.82 -10.10
N GLU A 228 0.65 13.13 -10.13
CA GLU A 228 1.72 14.13 -10.19
C GLU A 228 2.59 14.09 -8.93
N LYS A 229 1.97 14.02 -7.74
CA LYS A 229 2.69 13.84 -6.47
C LYS A 229 3.52 12.56 -6.45
N GLN A 230 3.01 11.48 -7.05
CA GLN A 230 3.74 10.22 -7.16
C GLN A 230 4.90 10.35 -8.15
N PHE A 231 4.68 10.96 -9.31
CA PHE A 231 5.71 11.22 -10.30
C PHE A 231 6.87 12.05 -9.73
N ILE A 232 6.58 13.12 -8.98
CA ILE A 232 7.58 13.95 -8.28
C ILE A 232 8.39 13.12 -7.26
N ARG A 233 7.78 12.15 -6.58
CA ARG A 233 8.50 11.23 -5.68
C ARG A 233 9.45 10.32 -6.46
N ASP A 234 9.02 9.84 -7.62
CA ASP A 234 9.83 8.96 -8.46
C ASP A 234 10.97 9.72 -9.13
N LEU A 235 10.77 10.98 -9.53
CA LEU A 235 11.83 11.89 -9.96
C LEU A 235 12.85 12.13 -8.83
N ASN A 236 12.37 12.39 -7.61
CA ASN A 236 13.24 12.52 -6.43
C ASN A 236 14.04 11.23 -6.16
N LEU A 237 13.47 10.05 -6.39
CA LEU A 237 14.20 8.78 -6.29
C LEU A 237 15.35 8.74 -7.30
N ILE A 238 15.09 9.11 -8.56
CA ILE A 238 16.13 9.18 -9.60
C ILE A 238 17.23 10.18 -9.20
N ILE A 239 16.85 11.40 -8.79
CA ILE A 239 17.79 12.49 -8.51
C ILE A 239 18.58 12.23 -7.22
N LYS A 240 17.92 11.89 -6.11
CA LYS A 240 18.56 11.81 -4.78
C LYS A 240 19.16 10.44 -4.46
N VAL A 241 18.62 9.36 -5.03
CA VAL A 241 19.09 7.99 -4.71
C VAL A 241 19.99 7.44 -5.81
N PHE A 242 19.64 7.64 -7.08
CA PHE A 242 20.43 7.10 -8.19
C PHE A 242 21.50 8.09 -8.69
N ARG A 243 21.21 9.38 -8.82
CA ARG A 243 22.16 10.35 -9.39
C ARG A 243 23.23 10.81 -8.38
N ASP A 244 22.88 11.00 -7.12
CA ASP A 244 23.83 11.46 -6.08
C ASP A 244 25.09 10.57 -5.90
N PRO A 245 25.01 9.23 -5.92
CA PRO A 245 26.20 8.37 -5.88
C PRO A 245 27.15 8.61 -7.07
N PHE A 246 26.61 8.88 -8.26
CA PHE A 246 27.43 9.19 -9.44
C PHE A 246 28.04 10.59 -9.43
N ARG A 247 27.47 11.56 -8.70
CA ARG A 247 28.06 12.91 -8.55
C ARG A 247 29.47 12.88 -7.94
N LYS A 248 29.76 11.88 -7.11
CA LYS A 248 31.08 11.69 -6.49
C LYS A 248 32.09 11.01 -7.42
N LEU A 249 31.62 10.38 -8.49
CA LEU A 249 32.40 9.50 -9.37
C LEU A 249 32.62 10.08 -10.76
N LEU A 250 31.71 10.93 -11.24
CA LEU A 250 31.69 11.44 -12.60
C LEU A 250 31.72 12.96 -12.63
N ALA A 251 32.27 13.51 -13.72
CA ALA A 251 32.18 14.94 -13.99
C ALA A 251 30.73 15.35 -14.34
N PRO A 252 30.31 16.60 -14.08
CA PRO A 252 28.95 17.06 -14.34
C PRO A 252 28.46 16.77 -15.77
N LYS A 253 29.32 17.03 -16.77
CA LYS A 253 29.02 16.76 -18.19
C LYS A 253 28.80 15.29 -18.54
N GLU A 254 29.32 14.36 -17.74
CA GLU A 254 29.08 12.92 -17.92
C GLU A 254 27.81 12.48 -17.18
N LEU A 255 27.49 13.13 -16.06
CA LEU A 255 26.25 12.93 -15.31
C LEU A 255 25.03 13.36 -16.14
N ASP A 256 25.12 14.49 -16.83
CA ASP A 256 24.07 15.02 -17.69
C ASP A 256 23.81 14.11 -18.91
N LYS A 257 24.79 13.30 -19.31
CA LYS A 257 24.60 12.29 -20.38
C LYS A 257 23.90 11.01 -19.90
N LEU A 258 23.88 10.75 -18.59
CA LEU A 258 23.25 9.57 -18.00
C LEU A 258 21.83 9.87 -17.51
N PHE A 259 21.63 11.05 -16.94
CA PHE A 259 20.35 11.46 -16.35
C PHE A 259 19.63 12.53 -17.18
N PHE A 260 20.22 12.99 -18.29
CA PHE A 260 19.62 13.99 -19.19
C PHE A 260 19.22 15.27 -18.43
N ASN A 261 18.19 15.96 -18.89
CA ASN A 261 17.62 17.13 -18.23
C ASN A 261 16.50 16.76 -17.22
N ILE A 262 16.73 15.73 -16.39
CA ILE A 262 15.74 15.28 -15.39
C ILE A 262 15.45 16.33 -14.32
N ASP A 263 16.40 17.23 -14.02
CA ASP A 263 16.20 18.33 -13.06
C ASP A 263 15.15 19.31 -13.61
N ASP A 264 15.23 19.66 -14.91
CA ASP A 264 14.26 20.54 -15.56
C ASP A 264 12.84 19.92 -15.56
N ILE A 265 12.73 18.61 -15.77
CA ILE A 265 11.45 17.89 -15.65
C ILE A 265 10.89 17.94 -14.23
N TYR A 266 11.77 17.80 -13.23
CA TYR A 266 11.37 17.90 -11.83
C TYR A 266 10.84 19.30 -11.50
N ASP A 267 11.56 20.35 -11.92
CA ASP A 267 11.15 21.72 -11.69
C ASP A 267 9.82 22.03 -12.41
N PHE A 268 9.66 21.57 -13.64
CA PHE A 268 8.38 21.63 -14.38
C PHE A 268 7.24 20.97 -13.59
N SER A 269 7.45 19.74 -13.11
CA SER A 269 6.41 18.94 -12.45
C SER A 269 5.97 19.57 -11.12
N VAL A 270 6.92 20.13 -10.37
CA VAL A 270 6.63 20.87 -9.13
C VAL A 270 5.87 22.16 -9.43
N ASN A 271 6.27 22.91 -10.46
CA ASN A 271 5.58 24.12 -10.88
C ASN A 271 4.14 23.81 -11.31
N PHE A 272 3.96 22.81 -12.17
CA PHE A 272 2.65 22.38 -12.66
C PHE A 272 1.71 21.93 -11.53
N LEU A 273 2.21 21.11 -10.59
CA LEU A 273 1.43 20.71 -9.42
C LEU A 273 1.01 21.93 -8.59
N GLY A 274 1.94 22.87 -8.36
CA GLY A 274 1.65 24.12 -7.66
C GLY A 274 0.54 24.93 -8.33
N SER A 275 0.60 25.10 -9.66
CA SER A 275 -0.43 25.81 -10.43
C SER A 275 -1.81 25.17 -10.30
N ILE A 276 -1.91 23.83 -10.29
CA ILE A 276 -3.18 23.13 -10.09
C ILE A 276 -3.69 23.30 -8.64
N GLU A 277 -2.81 23.17 -7.65
CA GLU A 277 -3.19 23.36 -6.23
C GLU A 277 -3.67 24.79 -5.97
N ASP A 278 -2.99 25.80 -6.53
CA ASP A 278 -3.38 27.21 -6.43
C ASP A 278 -4.75 27.45 -7.10
N ALA A 279 -4.97 26.89 -8.29
CA ALA A 279 -6.27 26.99 -8.98
C ALA A 279 -7.42 26.34 -8.19
N LEU A 280 -7.13 25.28 -7.43
CA LEU A 280 -8.10 24.63 -6.54
C LEU A 280 -8.38 25.42 -5.27
N GLU A 281 -7.39 26.13 -4.73
CA GLU A 281 -7.58 27.00 -3.56
C GLU A 281 -8.41 28.24 -3.87
N VAL A 282 -8.29 28.77 -5.11
CA VAL A 282 -9.03 29.94 -5.58
C VAL A 282 -10.46 29.58 -6.02
N ALA A 283 -10.74 28.32 -6.36
CA ALA A 283 -12.05 27.88 -6.77
C ALA A 283 -13.08 28.00 -5.62
N GLU A 284 -14.17 28.75 -5.85
CA GLU A 284 -15.27 28.87 -4.89
C GLU A 284 -16.02 27.53 -4.75
N ASP A 285 -16.52 27.22 -3.55
CA ASP A 285 -17.20 25.96 -3.16
C ASP A 285 -18.38 25.51 -4.07
N SER A 286 -18.81 26.32 -5.04
CA SER A 286 -19.95 26.08 -5.92
C SER A 286 -19.61 25.90 -7.41
N CYS A 287 -18.36 26.09 -7.83
CA CYS A 287 -17.93 25.94 -9.22
C CYS A 287 -16.81 24.91 -9.37
N PRO A 288 -16.82 24.08 -10.43
CA PRO A 288 -15.70 23.18 -10.71
C PRO A 288 -14.44 24.03 -10.98
N PRO A 289 -13.28 23.63 -10.45
CA PRO A 289 -12.02 24.35 -10.63
C PRO A 289 -11.65 24.37 -12.12
N SER A 290 -11.29 25.53 -12.65
CA SER A 290 -10.84 25.64 -14.05
C SER A 290 -9.36 25.31 -14.13
N ILE A 291 -9.03 24.03 -14.28
CA ILE A 291 -7.63 23.59 -14.41
C ILE A 291 -7.09 23.70 -15.85
N GLY A 292 -7.96 23.98 -16.84
CA GLY A 292 -7.57 24.17 -18.24
C GLY A 292 -6.61 25.34 -18.44
N SER A 293 -6.79 26.44 -17.70
CA SER A 293 -5.88 27.59 -17.74
C SER A 293 -4.46 27.22 -17.32
N CYS A 294 -4.29 26.32 -16.35
CA CYS A 294 -2.96 25.84 -15.92
C CYS A 294 -2.22 25.12 -17.07
N PHE A 295 -2.94 24.34 -17.89
CA PHE A 295 -2.34 23.68 -19.06
C PHE A 295 -2.05 24.69 -20.17
N GLU A 296 -2.96 25.64 -20.40
CA GLU A 296 -2.81 26.67 -21.42
C GLU A 296 -1.60 27.57 -21.15
N GLU A 297 -1.46 28.09 -19.93
CA GLU A 297 -0.34 28.97 -19.55
C GLU A 297 1.02 28.29 -19.74
N LEU A 298 1.15 27.04 -19.29
CA LEU A 298 2.38 26.27 -19.45
C LEU A 298 2.67 25.91 -20.91
N ALA A 299 1.63 25.65 -21.71
CA ALA A 299 1.78 25.41 -23.13
C ALA A 299 2.18 26.67 -23.89
N GLU A 300 1.60 27.83 -23.55
CA GLU A 300 1.91 29.13 -24.16
C GLU A 300 3.36 29.54 -23.86
N CYS A 301 3.83 29.28 -22.64
CA CYS A 301 5.22 29.54 -22.23
C CYS A 301 6.23 28.51 -22.78
N ALA A 302 5.77 27.51 -23.56
CA ALA A 302 6.57 26.42 -24.10
C ALA A 302 7.33 25.61 -23.02
N GLU A 303 6.78 25.55 -21.79
CA GLU A 303 7.40 24.86 -20.66
C GLU A 303 7.49 23.34 -20.91
N PHE A 304 6.62 22.77 -21.75
CA PHE A 304 6.64 21.36 -22.13
C PHE A 304 7.83 20.96 -23.02
N ASP A 305 8.59 21.91 -23.59
CA ASP A 305 9.76 21.62 -24.43
C ASP A 305 10.87 20.89 -23.66
N VAL A 306 10.86 20.97 -22.33
CA VAL A 306 11.76 20.17 -21.45
C VAL A 306 11.59 18.67 -21.70
N TYR A 307 10.37 18.20 -22.02
CA TYR A 307 10.11 16.81 -22.38
C TYR A 307 10.58 16.48 -23.78
N GLU A 308 10.52 17.42 -24.73
CA GLU A 308 11.06 17.20 -26.08
C GLU A 308 12.54 16.86 -26.01
N ARG A 309 13.30 17.71 -25.31
CA ARG A 309 14.73 17.52 -25.09
C ARG A 309 15.03 16.17 -24.44
N TYR A 310 14.31 15.85 -23.38
CA TYR A 310 14.51 14.60 -22.64
C TYR A 310 14.24 13.37 -23.51
N ILE A 311 13.10 13.35 -24.21
CA ILE A 311 12.67 12.21 -25.02
C ILE A 311 13.60 12.01 -26.21
N LEU A 312 14.11 13.10 -26.80
CA LEU A 312 15.12 13.01 -27.86
C LEU A 312 16.42 12.40 -27.35
N ASP A 313 16.91 12.82 -26.19
CA ASP A 313 18.15 12.29 -25.61
C ASP A 313 18.00 10.81 -25.18
N VAL A 314 16.86 10.45 -24.57
CA VAL A 314 16.51 9.07 -24.23
C VAL A 314 16.44 8.19 -25.49
N ASN A 315 15.83 8.67 -26.59
CA ASN A 315 15.71 7.89 -27.82
C ASN A 315 17.00 7.85 -28.64
N GLN A 316 17.82 8.89 -28.63
CA GLN A 316 19.16 8.83 -29.23
C GLN A 316 20.04 7.79 -28.52
N SER A 317 19.77 7.52 -27.25
CA SER A 317 20.40 6.42 -26.52
C SER A 317 19.93 5.02 -26.97
N SER A 318 18.82 4.87 -27.72
CA SER A 318 18.28 3.57 -28.15
C SER A 318 18.45 3.27 -29.64
N THR A 319 18.86 4.24 -30.48
CA THR A 319 18.78 4.15 -31.95
C THR A 319 20.11 3.88 -32.66
N THR A 320 20.82 2.80 -32.32
CA THR A 320 21.77 2.17 -33.26
C THR A 320 21.97 0.70 -32.90
N GLY A 321 21.95 -0.19 -33.91
CA GLY A 321 22.02 -1.66 -33.82
C GLY A 321 23.35 -2.22 -33.29
N GLY A 322 23.71 -1.81 -32.09
CA GLY A 322 24.94 -2.16 -31.40
C GLY A 322 25.18 -1.05 -30.40
N ASN A 323 24.83 -1.31 -29.14
CA ASN A 323 25.18 -0.50 -28.00
C ASN A 323 24.58 0.94 -28.05
N GLY A 324 23.55 1.15 -27.21
CA GLY A 324 22.91 2.43 -26.97
C GLY A 324 23.65 3.33 -25.96
N ARG A 325 24.20 4.47 -26.43
CA ARG A 325 25.21 5.31 -25.73
C ARG A 325 24.97 5.59 -24.23
N GLY A 326 23.73 5.76 -23.77
CA GLY A 326 23.41 5.99 -22.36
C GLY A 326 23.45 4.70 -21.54
N ASN A 327 22.80 3.64 -22.04
CA ASN A 327 22.84 2.32 -21.42
C ASN A 327 24.24 1.70 -21.53
N ASP A 328 24.98 1.82 -22.64
CA ASP A 328 26.33 1.25 -22.67
C ASP A 328 27.33 2.07 -21.89
N LYS A 329 27.17 3.39 -21.80
CA LYS A 329 28.00 4.17 -20.89
C LYS A 329 27.72 3.72 -19.47
N LEU A 330 26.45 3.55 -19.08
CA LEU A 330 26.08 2.96 -17.80
C LEU A 330 26.63 1.54 -17.62
N GLN A 331 26.50 0.64 -18.60
CA GLN A 331 27.03 -0.73 -18.53
C GLN A 331 28.57 -0.75 -18.52
N SER A 332 29.23 0.17 -19.21
CA SER A 332 30.70 0.30 -19.20
C SER A 332 31.21 0.82 -17.86
N LEU A 333 30.49 1.75 -17.23
CA LEU A 333 30.76 2.22 -15.88
C LEU A 333 30.48 1.12 -14.84
N LEU A 334 29.42 0.34 -15.04
CA LEU A 334 29.09 -0.81 -14.20
C LEU A 334 29.96 -2.05 -14.47
N ALA A 335 30.79 -2.03 -15.51
CA ALA A 335 31.80 -3.05 -15.80
C ALA A 335 33.18 -2.65 -15.25
N ASP A 336 33.41 -1.37 -14.96
CA ASP A 336 34.64 -0.89 -14.35
C ASP A 336 34.73 -1.29 -12.86
N PRO A 337 35.75 -2.07 -12.45
CA PRO A 337 35.89 -2.54 -11.07
C PRO A 337 35.98 -1.42 -10.03
N SER A 338 36.52 -0.26 -10.39
CA SER A 338 36.69 0.87 -9.46
C SER A 338 35.36 1.55 -9.14
N THR A 339 34.53 1.74 -10.17
CA THR A 339 33.16 2.24 -10.05
C THR A 339 32.27 1.25 -9.30
N VAL A 340 32.34 -0.05 -9.62
CA VAL A 340 31.60 -1.10 -8.91
C VAL A 340 31.96 -1.14 -7.43
N MET A 341 33.25 -1.02 -7.09
CA MET A 341 33.70 -0.99 -5.69
C MET A 341 33.12 0.21 -4.95
N SER A 342 33.13 1.41 -5.53
CA SER A 342 32.54 2.61 -4.92
C SER A 342 31.01 2.59 -4.84
N LEU A 343 30.33 1.95 -5.80
CA LEU A 343 28.86 1.82 -5.76
C LEU A 343 28.44 0.71 -4.78
N SER A 344 29.25 -0.33 -4.60
CA SER A 344 29.01 -1.41 -3.63
C SER A 344 29.15 -0.94 -2.18
N THR A 345 30.03 0.03 -1.91
CA THR A 345 30.18 0.66 -0.59
C THR A 345 29.06 1.65 -0.25
N THR A 346 28.26 2.07 -1.24
CA THR A 346 27.11 2.99 -1.05
C THR A 346 25.90 2.28 -0.42
N GLY A 347 25.77 0.97 -0.60
CA GLY A 347 24.72 0.17 0.01
C GLY A 347 24.54 -1.19 -0.67
N HIS A 348 24.18 -2.20 0.12
CA HIS A 348 23.88 -3.51 -0.43
C HIS A 348 22.65 -3.46 -1.35
N GLY A 349 22.70 -4.16 -2.50
CA GLY A 349 21.62 -4.19 -3.50
C GLY A 349 21.60 -3.03 -4.52
N MET A 350 22.45 -2.00 -4.34
CA MET A 350 22.49 -0.84 -5.25
C MET A 350 22.99 -1.19 -6.66
N LEU A 351 23.95 -2.12 -6.78
CA LEU A 351 24.54 -2.47 -8.08
C LEU A 351 23.51 -3.12 -9.05
N PRO A 352 22.71 -4.13 -8.63
CA PRO A 352 21.59 -4.62 -9.44
C PRO A 352 20.55 -3.53 -9.75
N ALA A 353 20.27 -2.62 -8.82
CA ALA A 353 19.34 -1.52 -9.03
C ALA A 353 19.82 -0.55 -10.12
N PHE A 354 21.10 -0.16 -10.11
CA PHE A 354 21.70 0.64 -11.17
C PHE A 354 21.63 -0.06 -12.53
N ARG A 355 21.82 -1.38 -12.57
CA ARG A 355 21.88 -2.14 -13.81
C ARG A 355 20.52 -2.42 -14.44
N TYR A 356 19.50 -2.71 -13.63
CA TYR A 356 18.22 -3.23 -14.12
C TYR A 356 17.00 -2.36 -13.80
N VAL A 357 17.09 -1.47 -12.80
CA VAL A 357 15.98 -0.60 -12.37
C VAL A 357 16.14 0.81 -12.94
N LEU A 358 17.33 1.42 -12.81
CA LEU A 358 17.57 2.79 -13.28
C LEU A 358 17.20 3.01 -14.76
N PRO A 359 17.61 2.15 -15.72
CA PRO A 359 17.22 2.34 -17.12
C PRO A 359 15.71 2.36 -17.34
N LYS A 360 14.93 1.66 -16.49
CA LYS A 360 13.47 1.66 -16.56
C LYS A 360 12.87 2.92 -15.96
N LEU A 361 13.41 3.40 -14.85
CA LEU A 361 12.98 4.65 -14.20
C LEU A 361 13.16 5.86 -15.12
N LEU A 362 14.24 5.89 -15.91
CA LEU A 362 14.51 6.96 -16.89
C LEU A 362 13.53 6.97 -18.08
N ILE A 363 12.71 5.93 -18.27
CA ILE A 363 11.62 5.97 -19.27
C ILE A 363 10.33 6.56 -18.66
N GLY A 364 10.21 6.61 -17.32
CA GLY A 364 9.04 7.15 -16.61
C GLY A 364 8.57 8.52 -17.14
N PRO A 365 9.45 9.53 -17.26
CA PRO A 365 9.06 10.85 -17.76
C PRO A 365 8.54 10.85 -19.20
N VAL A 366 8.97 9.90 -20.03
CA VAL A 366 8.44 9.75 -21.40
C VAL A 366 6.96 9.37 -21.33
N TYR A 367 6.59 8.41 -20.49
CA TYR A 367 5.20 7.98 -20.31
C TYR A 367 4.33 9.08 -19.71
N HIS A 368 4.87 9.77 -18.69
CA HIS A 368 4.17 10.88 -18.01
C HIS A 368 3.86 12.03 -18.98
N CYS A 369 4.78 12.34 -19.90
CA CYS A 369 4.50 13.33 -20.95
C CYS A 369 3.27 12.95 -21.80
N PHE A 370 3.17 11.68 -22.21
CA PHE A 370 2.02 11.20 -22.99
C PHE A 370 0.72 11.10 -22.18
N SER A 371 0.79 10.96 -20.85
CA SER A 371 -0.42 10.99 -20.02
C SER A 371 -1.03 12.38 -20.00
N TYR A 372 -0.24 13.47 -19.99
CA TYR A 372 -0.78 14.84 -20.10
C TYR A 372 -1.64 15.05 -21.34
N PHE A 373 -1.21 14.60 -22.52
CA PHE A 373 -2.02 14.73 -23.73
C PHE A 373 -3.36 13.98 -23.63
N LYS A 374 -3.37 12.83 -22.95
CA LYS A 374 -4.61 12.07 -22.71
C LYS A 374 -5.49 12.73 -21.66
N TYR A 375 -4.89 13.34 -20.64
CA TYR A 375 -5.62 14.10 -19.63
C TYR A 375 -6.31 15.32 -20.25
N ILE A 376 -5.64 16.07 -21.12
CA ILE A 376 -6.24 17.19 -21.85
C ILE A 376 -7.45 16.72 -22.68
N GLU A 377 -7.31 15.62 -23.43
CA GLU A 377 -8.43 15.02 -24.18
C GLU A 377 -9.59 14.61 -23.25
N LEU A 378 -9.28 13.97 -22.12
CA LEU A 378 -10.27 13.51 -21.15
C LEU A 378 -10.99 14.66 -20.44
N PHE A 379 -10.27 15.71 -20.01
CA PHE A 379 -10.88 16.85 -19.34
C PHE A 379 -11.77 17.66 -20.29
N LYS A 380 -11.40 17.79 -21.56
CA LYS A 380 -12.23 18.43 -22.59
C LYS A 380 -13.59 17.74 -22.75
N ASP A 381 -13.64 16.41 -22.62
CA ASP A 381 -14.89 15.64 -22.70
C ASP A 381 -15.72 15.70 -21.40
N LEU A 382 -15.08 15.98 -20.26
CA LEU A 382 -15.70 15.97 -18.93
C LEU A 382 -16.08 17.36 -18.39
N THR A 383 -15.43 18.43 -18.87
CA THR A 383 -15.66 19.78 -18.38
C THR A 383 -17.04 20.29 -18.77
N THR A 384 -17.70 20.97 -17.84
CA THR A 384 -19.00 21.60 -18.05
C THR A 384 -18.90 23.11 -18.25
N SER A 385 -17.69 23.68 -18.10
CA SER A 385 -17.43 25.11 -18.28
C SER A 385 -16.92 25.36 -19.70
N ASP A 386 -17.54 26.30 -20.41
CA ASP A 386 -17.13 26.67 -21.76
C ASP A 386 -15.74 27.36 -21.75
N GLU A 387 -15.44 28.17 -20.73
CA GLU A 387 -14.14 28.84 -20.58
C GLU A 387 -13.00 27.81 -20.43
N ASP A 388 -13.20 26.84 -19.53
CA ASP A 388 -12.22 25.79 -19.25
C ASP A 388 -12.01 24.88 -20.47
N LYS A 389 -13.08 24.63 -21.22
CA LYS A 389 -13.03 23.88 -22.48
C LYS A 389 -12.22 24.62 -23.54
N GLU A 390 -12.43 25.92 -23.70
CA GLU A 390 -11.63 26.75 -24.62
C GLU A 390 -10.14 26.69 -24.26
N SER A 391 -9.80 26.81 -22.98
CA SER A 391 -8.41 26.67 -22.51
C SER A 391 -7.79 25.31 -22.86
N PHE A 392 -8.52 24.21 -22.70
CA PHE A 392 -8.03 22.89 -23.12
C PHE A 392 -7.86 22.77 -24.64
N GLU A 393 -8.74 23.38 -25.43
CA GLU A 393 -8.62 23.42 -26.90
C GLU A 393 -7.38 24.23 -27.33
N GLN A 394 -7.10 25.36 -26.66
CA GLN A 394 -5.88 26.14 -26.90
C GLN A 394 -4.62 25.34 -26.52
N ALA A 395 -4.60 24.75 -25.32
CA ALA A 395 -3.49 23.93 -24.86
C ALA A 395 -3.22 22.75 -25.80
N GLU A 396 -4.26 22.05 -26.26
CA GLU A 396 -4.15 20.96 -27.25
C GLU A 396 -3.57 21.47 -28.58
N GLY A 397 -4.03 22.63 -29.06
CA GLY A 397 -3.54 23.27 -30.28
C GLY A 397 -2.04 23.62 -30.21
N LEU A 398 -1.62 24.22 -29.10
CA LEU A 398 -0.23 24.59 -28.84
C LEU A 398 0.68 23.36 -28.68
N LEU A 399 0.20 22.29 -28.05
CA LEU A 399 0.96 21.07 -27.81
C LEU A 399 0.92 20.08 -28.98
N ALA A 400 0.03 20.26 -29.97
CA ALA A 400 -0.08 19.36 -31.12
C ALA A 400 1.22 19.17 -31.92
N PRO A 401 2.04 20.21 -32.22
CA PRO A 401 3.32 20.03 -32.90
C PRO A 401 4.29 19.17 -32.08
N LEU A 402 4.36 19.40 -30.76
CA LEU A 402 5.18 18.64 -29.83
C LEU A 402 4.74 17.18 -29.79
N LYS A 403 3.44 16.92 -29.54
CA LYS A 403 2.85 15.56 -29.54
C LYS A 403 3.17 14.81 -30.82
N ASN A 404 2.98 15.43 -31.99
CA ASN A 404 3.27 14.82 -33.28
C ASN A 404 4.76 14.50 -33.47
N ASN A 405 5.66 15.36 -32.98
CA ASN A 405 7.09 15.08 -33.03
C ASN A 405 7.46 13.91 -32.11
N LEU A 406 7.00 13.95 -30.85
CA LEU A 406 7.25 12.91 -29.87
C LEU A 406 6.74 11.54 -30.31
N GLU A 407 5.52 11.47 -30.87
CA GLU A 407 4.98 10.24 -31.43
C GLU A 407 5.84 9.69 -32.58
N ARG A 408 6.36 10.55 -33.45
CA ARG A 408 7.24 10.13 -34.54
C ARG A 408 8.58 9.59 -34.04
N VAL A 409 9.15 10.21 -33.01
CA VAL A 409 10.41 9.78 -32.38
C VAL A 409 10.21 8.42 -31.69
N CYS A 410 9.14 8.26 -30.91
CA CYS A 410 8.87 7.02 -30.17
C CYS A 410 8.40 5.86 -31.07
N LYS A 411 7.68 6.11 -32.18
CA LYS A 411 7.27 5.06 -33.14
C LYS A 411 8.45 4.37 -33.84
N ARG A 412 9.61 5.04 -33.94
CA ARG A 412 10.83 4.47 -34.54
C ARG A 412 11.52 3.44 -33.63
N ASN A 413 11.31 3.53 -32.31
CA ASN A 413 11.99 2.74 -31.30
C ASN A 413 10.96 1.98 -30.48
N ALA A 414 10.64 0.75 -30.91
CA ALA A 414 9.84 -0.29 -30.21
C ALA A 414 8.65 0.22 -29.37
N LYS A 415 7.42 -0.11 -29.79
CA LYS A 415 6.16 0.13 -29.06
C LYS A 415 6.40 0.08 -27.54
N PRO A 416 6.15 1.18 -26.82
CA PRO A 416 6.18 1.18 -25.37
C PRO A 416 5.18 0.09 -24.91
N GLY A 417 5.69 -1.02 -24.39
CA GLY A 417 4.86 -2.16 -24.03
C GLY A 417 3.84 -1.80 -22.96
N GLU A 418 2.66 -2.41 -23.02
CA GLU A 418 1.58 -2.24 -22.02
C GLU A 418 2.02 -2.52 -20.57
N GLY A 419 3.14 -3.23 -20.37
CA GLY A 419 3.70 -3.52 -19.05
C GLY A 419 4.34 -2.31 -18.33
N TYR A 420 4.67 -1.23 -19.03
CA TYR A 420 5.40 -0.11 -18.43
C TYR A 420 4.49 0.96 -17.79
N LEU A 421 3.25 1.08 -18.27
CA LEU A 421 2.22 1.92 -17.64
C LEU A 421 1.92 1.49 -16.19
N ARG A 422 2.25 0.24 -15.85
CA ARG A 422 1.86 -0.37 -14.58
C ARG A 422 2.76 -0.05 -13.40
N LEU A 423 3.98 0.45 -13.65
CA LEU A 423 4.83 0.95 -12.56
C LEU A 423 4.30 2.28 -11.98
N TYR A 424 3.42 2.97 -12.71
CA TYR A 424 2.96 4.32 -12.37
C TYR A 424 1.43 4.44 -12.28
N GLY A 425 0.67 3.55 -12.93
CA GLY A 425 -0.79 3.52 -12.84
C GLY A 425 -1.30 2.63 -11.70
N ARG A 426 -2.11 3.20 -10.79
CA ARG A 426 -2.94 2.42 -9.87
C ARG A 426 -3.93 1.58 -10.70
N THR A 427 -3.60 0.32 -10.95
CA THR A 427 -4.63 -0.62 -11.42
C THR A 427 -5.63 -0.78 -10.28
N ASN A 428 -6.93 -0.57 -10.53
CA ASN A 428 -7.97 -0.79 -9.54
C ASN A 428 -7.75 -2.16 -8.88
N ARG A 429 -7.61 -2.21 -7.55
CA ARG A 429 -7.34 -3.44 -6.80
C ARG A 429 -8.30 -4.57 -7.18
N ALA A 430 -9.55 -4.25 -7.49
CA ALA A 430 -10.53 -5.21 -7.97
C ALA A 430 -10.17 -5.82 -9.33
N GLN A 431 -9.68 -5.01 -10.28
CA GLN A 431 -9.20 -5.49 -11.58
C GLN A 431 -7.91 -6.32 -11.43
N ALA A 432 -7.00 -5.91 -10.54
CA ALA A 432 -5.80 -6.68 -10.22
C ALA A 432 -6.15 -8.07 -9.66
N LEU A 433 -7.06 -8.14 -8.68
CA LEU A 433 -7.57 -9.40 -8.11
C LEU A 433 -8.27 -10.28 -9.15
N THR A 434 -9.07 -9.67 -10.04
CA THR A 434 -9.73 -10.39 -11.13
C THR A 434 -8.70 -11.03 -12.07
N LYS A 435 -7.70 -10.26 -12.50
CA LYS A 435 -6.61 -10.75 -13.34
C LYS A 435 -5.80 -11.86 -12.66
N MET A 436 -5.48 -11.72 -11.37
CA MET A 436 -4.79 -12.79 -10.62
C MET A 436 -5.62 -14.07 -10.52
N SER A 437 -6.94 -13.93 -10.32
CA SER A 437 -7.87 -15.07 -10.27
C SER A 437 -7.99 -15.77 -11.63
N GLU A 438 -7.98 -15.01 -12.72
CA GLU A 438 -7.95 -15.55 -14.09
C GLU A 438 -6.63 -16.27 -14.39
N LEU A 439 -5.50 -15.69 -14.00
CA LEU A 439 -4.19 -16.29 -14.16
C LEU A 439 -4.09 -17.60 -13.36
N GLN A 440 -4.56 -17.62 -12.11
CA GLN A 440 -4.60 -18.85 -11.31
C GLN A 440 -5.48 -19.92 -11.95
N ARG A 441 -6.66 -19.54 -12.46
CA ARG A 441 -7.56 -20.46 -13.20
C ARG A 441 -6.94 -21.02 -14.48
N SER A 442 -5.99 -20.30 -15.10
CA SER A 442 -5.28 -20.76 -16.28
C SER A 442 -4.21 -21.83 -15.99
N ILE A 443 -3.81 -21.96 -14.72
CA ILE A 443 -2.80 -22.90 -14.26
C ILE A 443 -3.48 -24.19 -13.77
N ASP A 444 -3.19 -25.30 -14.43
CA ASP A 444 -3.74 -26.60 -14.02
C ASP A 444 -2.89 -27.22 -12.90
N GLY A 445 -3.57 -27.86 -11.95
CA GLY A 445 -2.97 -28.51 -10.79
C GLY A 445 -2.48 -27.57 -9.69
N TRP A 446 -3.02 -26.35 -9.55
CA TRP A 446 -2.65 -25.41 -8.49
C TRP A 446 -2.76 -26.04 -7.09
N GLU A 447 -1.67 -25.99 -6.32
CA GLU A 447 -1.60 -26.45 -4.94
C GLU A 447 -1.21 -25.28 -4.02
N GLY A 448 -2.00 -25.06 -2.98
CA GLY A 448 -1.80 -23.97 -2.03
C GLY A 448 -2.96 -22.96 -2.03
N LYS A 449 -2.79 -21.91 -1.23
CA LYS A 449 -3.73 -20.79 -1.10
C LYS A 449 -3.77 -19.95 -2.38
N ASP A 450 -4.84 -19.17 -2.56
CA ASP A 450 -5.02 -18.34 -3.77
C ASP A 450 -3.95 -17.26 -3.89
N ILE A 451 -3.56 -16.92 -5.12
CA ILE A 451 -2.54 -15.90 -5.42
C ILE A 451 -2.91 -14.56 -4.77
N GLY A 452 -4.19 -14.18 -4.80
CA GLY A 452 -4.68 -12.94 -4.20
C GLY A 452 -4.55 -12.85 -2.67
N GLN A 453 -4.20 -13.94 -1.98
CA GLN A 453 -3.94 -13.94 -0.53
C GLN A 453 -2.51 -13.53 -0.19
N PHE A 454 -1.57 -13.69 -1.13
CA PHE A 454 -0.16 -13.34 -0.93
C PHE A 454 0.30 -12.18 -1.78
N CYS A 455 -0.45 -11.89 -2.85
CA CYS A 455 -0.06 -10.95 -3.88
C CYS A 455 -1.14 -9.90 -4.09
N ASN A 456 -0.72 -8.66 -4.28
CA ASN A 456 -1.60 -7.54 -4.58
C ASN A 456 -1.55 -7.18 -6.06
N GLU A 457 -0.48 -7.57 -6.75
CA GLU A 457 -0.24 -7.15 -8.11
C GLU A 457 0.47 -8.24 -8.94
N PHE A 458 0.01 -8.39 -10.17
CA PHE A 458 0.73 -9.14 -11.21
C PHE A 458 1.76 -8.22 -11.86
N VAL A 459 3.03 -8.59 -11.85
CA VAL A 459 4.13 -7.76 -12.37
C VAL A 459 4.34 -8.03 -13.86
N MET A 460 4.65 -9.26 -14.25
CA MET A 460 4.94 -9.64 -15.64
C MET A 460 4.91 -11.16 -15.84
N ASP A 461 4.83 -11.60 -17.09
CA ASP A 461 5.02 -13.01 -17.46
C ASP A 461 5.94 -13.19 -18.67
N GLY A 462 6.49 -14.39 -18.82
CA GLY A 462 7.29 -14.74 -19.99
C GLY A 462 8.05 -16.06 -19.85
N PRO A 463 8.65 -16.55 -20.94
CA PRO A 463 9.41 -17.79 -20.95
C PRO A 463 10.79 -17.61 -20.29
N LEU A 464 11.15 -18.52 -19.38
CA LEU A 464 12.47 -18.63 -18.76
C LEU A 464 13.00 -20.06 -18.83
N GLY A 465 14.31 -20.20 -19.04
CA GLY A 465 15.00 -21.49 -19.00
C GLY A 465 15.41 -21.88 -17.58
N LYS A 466 14.84 -22.95 -17.03
CA LYS A 466 15.25 -23.53 -15.75
C LYS A 466 16.38 -24.53 -15.96
N LEU A 467 17.57 -24.24 -15.45
CA LEU A 467 18.69 -25.19 -15.36
C LEU A 467 18.42 -26.19 -14.23
N SER A 468 18.30 -27.47 -14.56
CA SER A 468 18.10 -28.53 -13.58
C SER A 468 19.42 -29.28 -13.35
N GLY A 469 20.06 -29.07 -12.19
CA GLY A 469 21.20 -29.87 -11.74
C GLY A 469 21.80 -29.38 -10.42
N THR A 470 21.73 -30.23 -9.38
CA THR A 470 22.59 -30.15 -8.20
C THR A 470 23.78 -31.08 -8.44
N GLY A 471 24.91 -30.52 -8.87
CA GLY A 471 26.18 -31.26 -9.06
C GLY A 471 26.80 -31.12 -10.46
N THR A 472 28.10 -31.40 -10.52
CA THR A 472 29.12 -31.12 -11.56
C THR A 472 28.89 -31.68 -12.99
N ARG A 473 27.67 -31.99 -13.40
CA ARG A 473 27.32 -32.29 -14.80
C ARG A 473 26.32 -31.27 -15.30
N SER A 474 26.67 -30.63 -16.43
CA SER A 474 25.86 -29.63 -17.13
C SER A 474 24.37 -29.99 -17.08
N GLY A 475 23.61 -29.20 -16.31
CA GLY A 475 22.20 -29.46 -16.02
C GLY A 475 21.32 -29.32 -17.25
N ARG A 476 20.22 -30.08 -17.30
CA ARG A 476 19.27 -30.01 -18.42
C ARG A 476 18.52 -28.67 -18.35
N LEU A 477 18.65 -27.84 -19.38
CA LEU A 477 17.84 -26.64 -19.54
C LEU A 477 16.42 -27.03 -19.92
N THR A 478 15.44 -26.58 -19.15
CA THR A 478 14.02 -26.83 -19.42
C THR A 478 13.24 -25.53 -19.40
N GLU A 479 12.53 -25.23 -20.47
CA GLU A 479 11.74 -24.01 -20.58
C GLU A 479 10.51 -24.04 -19.65
N ARG A 480 10.23 -22.91 -19.02
CA ARG A 480 9.06 -22.67 -18.17
C ARG A 480 8.48 -21.31 -18.53
N HIS A 481 7.17 -21.22 -18.70
CA HIS A 481 6.46 -19.96 -18.67
C HIS A 481 6.35 -19.49 -17.23
N VAL A 482 6.81 -18.29 -16.92
CA VAL A 482 6.85 -17.78 -15.55
C VAL A 482 5.87 -16.63 -15.40
N PHE A 483 5.04 -16.68 -14.36
CA PHE A 483 4.21 -15.56 -13.92
C PHE A 483 4.84 -14.96 -12.67
N LEU A 484 5.16 -13.67 -12.72
CA LEU A 484 5.73 -12.91 -11.62
C LEU A 484 4.66 -12.00 -11.00
N PHE A 485 4.49 -12.13 -9.69
CA PHE A 485 3.67 -11.29 -8.83
C PHE A 485 4.57 -10.57 -7.81
N ASP A 486 4.03 -9.60 -7.07
CA ASP A 486 4.76 -8.85 -6.02
C ASP A 486 5.32 -9.76 -4.91
N GLY A 487 4.56 -10.79 -4.52
CA GLY A 487 4.94 -11.73 -3.46
C GLY A 487 5.27 -13.16 -3.92
N LEU A 488 5.06 -13.50 -5.20
CA LEU A 488 5.09 -14.88 -5.68
C LEU A 488 5.64 -14.99 -7.10
N MET A 489 6.39 -16.05 -7.38
CA MET A 489 6.83 -16.41 -8.73
C MET A 489 6.38 -17.83 -9.07
N VAL A 490 5.56 -17.96 -10.10
CA VAL A 490 4.96 -19.24 -10.51
C VAL A 490 5.63 -19.73 -11.79
N LEU A 491 6.21 -20.94 -11.77
CA LEU A 491 6.85 -21.54 -12.95
C LEU A 491 6.00 -22.65 -13.56
N CYS A 492 5.50 -22.42 -14.76
CA CYS A 492 4.64 -23.33 -15.48
C CYS A 492 5.38 -24.01 -16.64
N LYS A 493 5.22 -25.32 -16.82
CA LYS A 493 5.59 -26.06 -18.03
C LYS A 493 4.52 -25.82 -19.12
N PRO A 494 4.90 -25.35 -20.32
CA PRO A 494 3.93 -25.17 -21.41
C PRO A 494 3.37 -26.53 -21.87
N ASN A 495 2.05 -26.64 -22.03
CA ASN A 495 1.38 -27.83 -22.56
C ASN A 495 0.91 -27.56 -23.99
N ASN A 496 1.49 -28.25 -24.97
CA ASN A 496 1.27 -27.96 -26.40
C ASN A 496 0.08 -28.72 -27.03
N LYS A 497 -0.78 -29.34 -26.21
CA LYS A 497 -1.97 -30.08 -26.67
C LYS A 497 -3.22 -29.50 -26.03
N ARG A 498 -3.80 -28.48 -26.69
CA ARG A 498 -4.92 -27.64 -26.25
C ARG A 498 -4.56 -26.70 -25.09
N SER A 499 -5.13 -25.50 -25.16
CA SER A 499 -5.12 -24.41 -24.17
C SER A 499 -5.53 -24.86 -22.76
N SER A 500 -4.65 -25.55 -22.05
CA SER A 500 -4.73 -25.88 -20.62
C SER A 500 -3.34 -26.36 -20.15
N MET A 501 -2.74 -25.59 -19.24
CA MET A 501 -1.34 -25.72 -18.82
C MET A 501 -1.17 -26.70 -17.65
N THR A 502 -0.95 -28.00 -17.90
CA THR A 502 -0.59 -28.99 -16.87
C THR A 502 0.86 -28.88 -16.41
N VAL A 503 1.10 -28.67 -15.11
CA VAL A 503 2.45 -28.67 -14.50
C VAL A 503 2.42 -29.06 -13.03
N ALA A 504 3.38 -29.88 -12.63
CA ALA A 504 3.73 -30.12 -11.23
C ALA A 504 4.01 -28.80 -10.49
N VAL A 505 3.20 -28.53 -9.46
CA VAL A 505 3.34 -27.36 -8.59
C VAL A 505 4.53 -27.58 -7.67
N THR A 506 5.62 -26.87 -7.94
CA THR A 506 6.51 -26.41 -6.88
C THR A 506 6.23 -24.94 -6.68
N GLY A 507 5.11 -24.64 -6.03
CA GLY A 507 4.86 -23.32 -5.46
C GLY A 507 5.84 -23.16 -4.29
N LYS A 508 6.72 -22.18 -4.39
CA LYS A 508 7.63 -21.84 -3.30
C LYS A 508 7.44 -20.36 -3.02
N LEU A 509 7.10 -20.03 -1.77
CA LEU A 509 7.23 -18.66 -1.28
C LEU A 509 8.66 -18.19 -1.56
N PHE A 510 8.90 -16.88 -1.67
CA PHE A 510 10.26 -16.35 -1.77
C PHE A 510 11.20 -16.90 -0.67
N LYS A 511 10.65 -17.25 0.51
CA LYS A 511 11.37 -17.90 1.61
C LYS A 511 11.65 -19.40 1.44
N ASP A 512 10.89 -20.11 0.62
CA ASP A 512 10.93 -21.59 0.50
C ASP A 512 11.73 -22.09 -0.72
N LEU A 513 12.41 -21.18 -1.45
CA LEU A 513 13.29 -21.51 -2.58
C LEU A 513 14.62 -22.15 -2.21
N THR A 514 14.99 -22.27 -0.93
CA THR A 514 16.29 -22.78 -0.50
C THR A 514 16.24 -24.25 -0.07
N THR A 515 16.77 -25.15 -0.90
CA THR A 515 17.06 -26.55 -0.50
C THR A 515 18.57 -26.83 -0.45
N SER A 516 19.36 -25.81 -0.08
CA SER A 516 20.78 -25.92 0.21
C SER A 516 21.14 -24.89 1.28
N ASP A 517 21.81 -25.34 2.35
CA ASP A 517 22.18 -24.48 3.49
C ASP A 517 23.23 -23.40 3.12
N GLU A 518 23.87 -23.48 1.94
CA GLU A 518 24.76 -22.44 1.40
C GLU A 518 23.99 -21.23 0.79
N ASP A 519 22.73 -21.42 0.34
CA ASP A 519 21.92 -20.35 -0.26
C ASP A 519 21.12 -19.55 0.79
N LYS A 520 20.96 -20.09 2.02
CA LYS A 520 20.34 -19.38 3.15
C LYS A 520 21.21 -18.21 3.61
N GLU A 521 22.53 -18.36 3.60
CA GLU A 521 23.48 -17.30 3.94
C GLU A 521 23.42 -16.15 2.92
N SER A 522 23.18 -16.47 1.65
CA SER A 522 23.03 -15.50 0.55
C SER A 522 21.68 -14.77 0.58
N PHE A 523 20.61 -15.42 1.08
CA PHE A 523 19.26 -14.84 1.20
C PHE A 523 19.04 -14.06 2.51
N GLU A 524 19.60 -14.51 3.64
CA GLU A 524 19.70 -13.68 4.85
C GLU A 524 20.59 -12.47 4.61
N GLN A 525 21.63 -12.61 3.78
CA GLN A 525 22.32 -11.46 3.21
C GLN A 525 21.34 -10.62 2.40
N ALA A 526 20.62 -11.13 1.37
CA ALA A 526 19.63 -10.41 0.53
C ALA A 526 18.52 -9.64 1.28
N GLU A 527 17.85 -10.23 2.27
CA GLU A 527 16.88 -9.54 3.14
C GLU A 527 17.59 -8.51 4.05
N GLY A 528 18.79 -8.85 4.53
CA GLY A 528 19.70 -7.90 5.18
C GLY A 528 20.23 -6.79 4.27
N LEU A 529 20.20 -6.97 2.93
CA LEU A 529 20.63 -5.99 1.93
C LEU A 529 19.55 -4.92 1.69
N LEU A 530 18.26 -5.27 1.82
CA LEU A 530 17.12 -4.38 1.56
C LEU A 530 16.59 -3.67 2.81
N ALA A 531 16.79 -4.26 4.00
CA ALA A 531 16.41 -3.64 5.28
C ALA A 531 17.06 -2.26 5.55
N PRO A 532 18.33 -2.00 5.19
CA PRO A 532 18.95 -0.67 5.33
C PRO A 532 18.37 0.37 4.37
N LEU A 533 17.97 -0.03 3.16
CA LEU A 533 17.29 0.83 2.17
C LEU A 533 15.91 1.26 2.68
N LYS A 534 15.13 0.32 3.22
CA LYS A 534 13.82 0.59 3.84
C LYS A 534 13.96 1.47 5.09
N ASN A 535 14.97 1.22 5.93
CA ASN A 535 15.27 2.03 7.12
C ASN A 535 15.82 3.42 6.79
N ASN A 536 16.60 3.58 5.72
CA ASN A 536 17.07 4.90 5.27
C ASN A 536 15.94 5.71 4.62
N LEU A 537 15.06 5.08 3.84
CA LEU A 537 13.83 5.70 3.33
C LEU A 537 12.94 6.19 4.50
N GLU A 538 12.72 5.36 5.52
CA GLU A 538 11.95 5.77 6.71
C GLU A 538 12.64 6.87 7.54
N ARG A 539 13.98 6.87 7.66
CA ARG A 539 14.72 7.92 8.38
C ARG A 539 14.76 9.25 7.64
N VAL A 540 14.84 9.23 6.31
CA VAL A 540 14.79 10.44 5.48
C VAL A 540 13.39 11.03 5.47
N CYS A 541 12.34 10.20 5.37
CA CYS A 541 10.95 10.65 5.52
C CYS A 541 10.65 11.21 6.92
N LYS A 542 11.20 10.61 7.99
CA LYS A 542 11.02 11.11 9.38
C LYS A 542 11.80 12.40 9.69
N ARG A 543 12.92 12.68 9.02
CA ARG A 543 13.67 13.94 9.19
C ARG A 543 13.00 15.14 8.52
N ASN A 544 12.20 14.91 7.49
CA ASN A 544 11.48 15.95 6.75
C ASN A 544 10.06 16.21 7.28
N ALA A 545 9.66 15.56 8.38
CA ALA A 545 8.37 15.75 9.05
C ALA A 545 8.45 16.63 10.32
N LYS A 546 9.50 17.47 10.43
CA LYS A 546 9.45 18.58 11.38
C LYS A 546 8.81 19.77 10.69
N PRO A 547 7.72 20.34 11.25
CA PRO A 547 7.21 21.61 10.78
C PRO A 547 8.22 22.70 11.19
N ASP A 548 8.49 23.63 10.28
CA ASP A 548 8.78 25.00 10.71
C ASP A 548 7.50 25.65 11.25
#